data_AF-E0E3G8-F1
#
_entry.id   AF-E0E3G8-F1
#
_cell.length_a   1.000
_cell.length_b   1.000
_cell.length_c   1.000
_cell.angle_alpha   90.00
_cell.angle_beta   90.00
_cell.angle_gamma   90.00
#
_symmetry.space_group_name_H-M   'P 1'
#
loop_
_entity.id
_entity.type
_entity.pdbx_description
1 polymer ?
#
loop_
_entity_poly.entity_id
_entity_poly.type
_entity_poly.pdbx_seq_one_letter_code
_entity_poly.pdbx_strand_id
1 'polypeptide(L)'
;MITQVPLWQHFIFAGLATCGFAIFFNVQPKLLLWTAPIGALGWLVYVLGVFNYENPMIYSFTAAAVISLCSEILARRLKQPAILFVIPGILPLVPGVGLYQTVYSIMFKKYGLAATIGTKSVIVSIGIALGILVVASLSRVFNLYQLKKAFSRNDTARYVDWVNLGKNRTGNQFVLDRDELNEHLNSLNIDTESYKKSDLDKMEKNSSQDVILDKKSKDNNLDLG
;
A
#
# COMPACT_ATOMS: atom_id res chain seq x y z
N MET A 1 15.77 31.07 5.13
CA MET A 1 16.53 30.20 6.06
C MET A 1 16.89 28.86 5.41
N ILE A 2 15.96 28.17 4.73
CA ILE A 2 16.25 26.92 3.95
C ILE A 2 17.24 27.18 2.79
N THR A 3 17.31 28.40 2.28
CA THR A 3 18.16 28.79 1.13
C THR A 3 19.66 28.95 1.43
N GLN A 4 20.08 28.97 2.70
CA GLN A 4 21.49 29.21 3.07
C GLN A 4 22.25 27.96 3.47
N VAL A 5 21.55 26.84 3.64
CA VAL A 5 22.13 25.57 4.06
C VAL A 5 22.27 24.65 2.85
N PRO A 6 23.47 24.12 2.57
CA PRO A 6 23.69 23.24 1.43
C PRO A 6 22.96 21.89 1.59
N LEU A 7 22.55 21.29 0.47
CA LEU A 7 21.73 20.07 0.39
C LEU A 7 22.29 18.89 1.21
N TRP A 8 23.61 18.74 1.29
CA TRP A 8 24.24 17.66 2.06
C TRP A 8 23.98 17.79 3.57
N GLN A 9 23.88 19.00 4.11
CA GLN A 9 23.55 19.22 5.51
C GLN A 9 22.11 18.81 5.81
N HIS A 10 21.17 19.14 4.92
CA HIS A 10 19.78 18.70 5.05
C HIS A 10 19.67 17.18 5.14
N PHE A 11 20.44 16.45 4.34
CA PHE A 11 20.45 15.00 4.37
C PHE A 11 20.98 14.45 5.70
N ILE A 12 22.10 14.98 6.21
CA ILE A 12 22.70 14.53 7.47
C ILE A 12 21.80 14.82 8.66
N PHE A 13 21.28 16.05 8.78
CA PHE A 13 20.42 16.44 9.90
C PHE A 13 19.07 15.71 9.87
N ALA A 14 18.47 15.52 8.69
CA ALA A 14 17.24 14.75 8.57
C ALA A 14 17.47 13.28 8.91
N GLY A 15 18.57 12.68 8.45
CA GLY A 15 18.95 11.32 8.81
C GLY A 15 19.15 11.16 10.31
N LEU A 16 19.84 12.10 10.96
CA LEU A 16 20.05 12.10 12.40
C LEU A 16 18.73 12.28 13.18
N ALA A 17 17.86 13.19 12.75
CA ALA A 17 16.55 13.38 13.35
C ALA A 17 15.70 12.11 13.25
N THR A 18 15.67 11.48 12.08
CA THR A 18 14.97 10.21 11.86
C THR A 18 15.55 9.08 12.69
N CYS A 19 16.88 9.01 12.87
CA CYS A 19 17.50 8.08 13.83
C CYS A 19 17.00 8.34 15.24
N GLY A 20 17.00 9.59 15.71
CA GLY A 20 16.50 9.96 17.03
C GLY A 20 15.04 9.53 17.24
N PHE A 21 14.18 9.78 16.25
CA PHE A 21 12.80 9.30 16.29
C PHE A 21 12.71 7.78 16.27
N ALA A 22 13.51 7.07 15.46
CA ALA A 22 13.50 5.61 15.45
C ALA A 22 13.89 5.01 16.81
N ILE A 23 14.85 5.61 17.53
CA ILE A 23 15.17 5.23 18.92
C ILE A 23 13.97 5.50 19.83
N PHE A 24 13.33 6.68 19.70
CA PHE A 24 12.16 7.05 20.49
C PHE A 24 10.99 6.06 20.34
N PHE A 25 10.76 5.54 19.13
CA PHE A 25 9.76 4.49 18.88
C PHE A 25 10.25 3.06 19.16
N ASN A 26 11.40 2.91 19.82
CA ASN A 26 12.00 1.62 20.19
C ASN A 26 12.12 0.64 19.01
N VAL A 27 12.53 1.16 17.84
CA VAL A 27 12.81 0.33 16.66
C VAL A 27 14.05 -0.52 16.91
N GLN A 28 14.06 -1.78 16.44
CA GLN A 28 15.19 -2.69 16.68
C GLN A 28 16.50 -2.07 16.12
N PRO A 29 17.63 -2.16 16.84
CA PRO A 29 18.89 -1.51 16.45
C PRO A 29 19.39 -1.89 15.06
N LYS A 30 19.08 -3.10 14.60
CA LYS A 30 19.43 -3.59 13.25
C LYS A 30 18.71 -2.84 12.12
N LEU A 31 17.55 -2.24 12.41
CA LEU A 31 16.71 -1.51 11.46
C LEU A 31 17.04 -0.02 11.40
N LEU A 32 17.69 0.53 12.43
CA LEU A 32 18.00 1.96 12.53
C LEU A 32 18.87 2.49 11.38
N LEU A 33 19.83 1.69 10.93
CA LEU A 33 20.68 2.04 9.77
C LEU A 33 19.87 2.13 8.47
N TRP A 34 18.75 1.43 8.40
CA TRP A 34 17.85 1.41 7.25
C TRP A 34 16.79 2.51 7.30
N THR A 35 16.37 2.94 8.50
CA THR A 35 15.37 4.02 8.66
C THR A 35 15.94 5.40 8.36
N ALA A 36 17.22 5.65 8.73
CA ALA A 36 17.87 6.95 8.55
C ALA A 36 17.85 7.47 7.10
N PRO A 37 18.28 6.69 6.08
CA PRO A 37 18.29 7.17 4.70
C PRO A 37 16.88 7.43 4.16
N ILE A 38 15.84 6.75 4.67
CA ILE A 38 14.45 6.97 4.23
C ILE A 38 13.97 8.37 4.64
N GLY A 39 14.19 8.75 5.90
CA GLY A 39 13.83 10.09 6.38
C GLY A 39 14.67 11.18 5.73
N ALA A 40 15.96 10.93 5.51
CA ALA A 40 16.84 11.83 4.80
C ALA A 40 16.41 12.04 3.34
N LEU A 41 16.05 10.97 2.63
CA LEU A 41 15.53 11.01 1.26
C LEU A 41 14.20 11.78 1.22
N GLY A 42 13.29 11.47 2.15
CA GLY A 42 11.99 12.15 2.25
C GLY A 42 12.12 13.65 2.48
N TRP A 43 13.01 14.05 3.38
CA TRP A 43 13.31 15.46 3.62
C TRP A 43 13.95 16.14 2.41
N LEU A 44 14.87 15.45 1.72
CA LEU A 44 15.49 15.98 0.51
C LEU A 44 14.44 16.22 -0.58
N VAL A 45 13.53 15.28 -0.81
CA VAL A 45 12.42 15.44 -1.76
C VAL A 45 11.50 16.59 -1.35
N TYR A 46 11.22 16.74 -0.06
CA TYR A 46 10.45 17.87 0.45
C TYR A 46 11.12 19.21 0.15
N VAL A 47 12.42 19.34 0.44
CA VAL A 47 13.20 20.56 0.19
C VAL A 47 13.27 20.88 -1.30
N LEU A 48 13.56 19.89 -2.15
CA LEU A 48 13.52 20.06 -3.61
C LEU A 48 12.14 20.48 -4.08
N GLY A 49 11.08 19.90 -3.50
CA GLY A 49 9.71 20.25 -3.83
C GLY A 49 9.37 21.69 -3.46
N VAL A 50 9.87 22.19 -2.32
CA VAL A 50 9.71 23.60 -1.90
C VAL A 50 10.39 24.57 -2.88
N PHE A 51 11.48 24.16 -3.54
CA PHE A 51 12.16 24.99 -4.54
C PHE A 51 11.47 25.00 -5.90
N ASN A 52 10.87 23.87 -6.32
CA ASN A 52 10.28 23.72 -7.64
C ASN A 52 8.78 23.98 -7.70
N TYR A 53 8.07 23.85 -6.57
CA TYR A 53 6.62 23.97 -6.48
C TYR A 53 6.22 24.96 -5.39
N GLU A 54 5.37 25.92 -5.75
CA GLU A 54 4.80 26.87 -4.78
C GLU A 54 3.72 26.22 -3.90
N ASN A 55 3.04 25.18 -4.42
CA ASN A 55 1.87 24.60 -3.77
C ASN A 55 2.27 23.64 -2.62
N PRO A 56 1.85 23.95 -1.36
CA PRO A 56 2.14 23.13 -0.19
C PRO A 56 1.67 21.69 -0.23
N MET A 57 0.61 21.43 -0.98
CA MET A 57 0.05 20.10 -1.11
C MET A 57 0.93 19.18 -1.96
N ILE A 58 1.55 19.72 -3.02
CA ILE A 58 2.29 18.92 -4.01
C ILE A 58 3.59 18.41 -3.41
N TYR A 59 4.40 19.29 -2.83
CA TYR A 59 5.69 18.87 -2.27
C TYR A 59 5.55 17.98 -1.02
N SER A 60 4.49 18.17 -0.23
CA SER A 60 4.27 17.34 0.96
C SER A 60 3.75 15.95 0.58
N PHE A 61 2.88 15.88 -0.43
CA PHE A 61 2.39 14.64 -1.01
C PHE A 61 3.52 13.83 -1.65
N THR A 62 4.34 14.42 -2.50
CA THR A 62 5.43 13.70 -3.18
C THR A 62 6.47 13.19 -2.18
N ALA A 63 6.84 14.00 -1.19
CA ALA A 63 7.78 13.59 -0.15
C ALA A 63 7.23 12.43 0.70
N ALA A 64 5.97 12.51 1.14
CA ALA A 64 5.32 11.44 1.89
C ALA A 64 5.14 10.15 1.06
N ALA A 65 4.83 10.29 -0.23
CA ALA A 65 4.74 9.16 -1.15
C ALA A 65 6.09 8.45 -1.30
N VAL A 66 7.19 9.20 -1.45
CA VAL A 66 8.54 8.62 -1.54
C VAL A 66 8.92 7.89 -0.24
N ILE A 67 8.69 8.49 0.93
CA ILE A 67 8.94 7.86 2.23
C ILE A 67 8.16 6.55 2.35
N SER A 68 6.86 6.59 2.03
CA SER A 68 5.97 5.43 2.11
C SER A 68 6.40 4.33 1.14
N LEU A 69 6.78 4.68 -0.10
CA LEU A 69 7.22 3.72 -1.11
C LEU A 69 8.52 3.02 -0.69
N CYS A 70 9.52 3.80 -0.26
CA CYS A 70 10.78 3.26 0.24
C CYS A 70 10.55 2.35 1.45
N SER A 71 9.68 2.76 2.37
CA SER A 71 9.33 1.97 3.55
C SER A 71 8.68 0.63 3.19
N GLU A 72 7.73 0.61 2.26
CA GLU A 72 7.06 -0.61 1.78
C GLU A 72 8.02 -1.56 1.04
N ILE A 73 8.99 -1.02 0.31
CA ILE A 73 10.03 -1.83 -0.35
C ILE A 73 10.94 -2.47 0.70
N LEU A 74 11.40 -1.69 1.69
CA LEU A 74 12.31 -2.17 2.72
C LEU A 74 11.64 -3.14 3.70
N ALA A 75 10.37 -2.90 4.02
CA ALA A 75 9.53 -3.81 4.81
C ALA A 75 9.49 -5.23 4.21
N ARG A 76 9.33 -5.33 2.89
CA ARG A 76 9.33 -6.61 2.17
C ARG A 76 10.70 -7.28 2.15
N ARG A 77 11.77 -6.50 1.98
CA ARG A 77 13.15 -7.01 2.00
C ARG A 77 13.57 -7.52 3.38
N LEU A 78 13.22 -6.79 4.43
CA LEU A 78 13.62 -7.07 5.80
C LEU A 78 12.60 -7.92 6.58
N LYS A 79 11.46 -8.24 5.97
CA LYS A 79 10.33 -8.98 6.57
C LYS A 79 9.87 -8.37 7.90
N GLN A 80 9.84 -7.04 7.94
CA GLN A 80 9.39 -6.25 9.09
C GLN A 80 8.16 -5.42 8.70
N PRO A 81 7.28 -5.08 9.64
CA PRO A 81 6.12 -4.24 9.35
C PRO A 81 6.54 -2.84 8.87
N ALA A 82 5.95 -2.35 7.78
CA ALA A 82 6.35 -1.11 7.11
C ALA A 82 6.27 0.14 8.02
N ILE A 83 5.36 0.11 8.99
CA ILE A 83 5.13 1.20 9.93
C ILE A 83 6.39 1.57 10.74
N LEU A 84 7.31 0.61 10.97
CA LEU A 84 8.58 0.85 11.67
C LEU A 84 9.51 1.80 10.91
N PHE A 85 9.33 1.92 9.59
CA PHE A 85 10.10 2.83 8.74
C PHE A 85 9.32 4.13 8.46
N VAL A 86 8.01 4.03 8.23
CA VAL A 86 7.15 5.17 7.88
C VAL A 86 7.10 6.21 9.00
N ILE A 87 6.82 5.81 10.25
CA ILE A 87 6.66 6.74 11.38
C ILE A 87 7.91 7.60 11.60
N PRO A 88 9.11 7.03 11.86
CA PRO A 88 10.29 7.86 12.11
C PRO A 88 10.73 8.68 10.89
N GLY A 89 10.47 8.19 9.67
CA GLY A 89 10.80 8.89 8.44
C GLY A 89 9.92 10.11 8.17
N ILE A 90 8.65 10.07 8.57
CA ILE A 90 7.68 11.14 8.25
C ILE A 90 7.64 12.26 9.29
N LEU A 91 8.07 11.99 10.52
CA LEU A 91 8.01 12.97 11.62
C LEU A 91 8.72 14.29 11.34
N PRO A 92 9.90 14.33 10.71
CA PRO A 92 10.53 15.60 10.34
C PRO A 92 9.68 16.46 9.39
N LEU A 93 8.80 15.85 8.58
CA LEU A 93 7.97 16.55 7.60
C LEU A 93 6.69 17.14 8.21
N VAL A 94 6.27 16.65 9.39
CA VAL A 94 5.03 17.10 10.02
C VAL A 94 5.16 18.58 10.41
N PRO A 95 4.20 19.45 10.03
CA PRO A 95 4.30 20.89 10.23
C PRO A 95 4.01 21.33 11.67
N GLY A 96 4.74 20.79 12.64
CA GLY A 96 4.59 21.11 14.06
C GLY A 96 4.91 22.58 14.39
N VAL A 97 5.99 23.11 13.79
CA VAL A 97 6.36 24.53 13.96
C VAL A 97 5.30 25.46 13.37
N GLY A 98 4.70 25.10 12.24
CA GLY A 98 3.63 25.87 11.61
C GLY A 98 2.39 25.95 12.51
N LEU A 99 1.97 24.81 13.08
CA LEU A 99 0.85 24.76 14.02
C LEU A 99 1.12 25.59 15.29
N TYR A 100 2.33 25.50 15.86
CA TYR A 100 2.72 26.34 16.99
C TYR A 100 2.64 27.83 16.64
N GLN A 101 3.16 28.23 15.47
CA GLN A 101 3.10 29.62 15.00
C GLN A 101 1.67 30.12 14.78
N THR A 102 0.75 29.24 14.38
CA THR A 102 -0.67 29.56 14.29
C THR A 102 -1.26 29.92 15.65
N VAL A 103 -1.09 29.04 16.65
CA VAL A 103 -1.59 29.30 18.02
C VAL A 103 -0.93 30.54 18.61
N TYR A 104 0.38 30.69 18.43
CA TYR A 104 1.12 31.88 18.82
C TYR A 104 0.52 33.15 18.20
N SER A 105 0.26 33.16 16.90
CA SER A 105 -0.32 34.32 16.20
C SER A 105 -1.73 34.67 16.68
N ILE A 106 -2.54 33.67 17.07
CA ILE A 106 -3.86 33.87 17.67
C ILE A 106 -3.74 34.57 19.02
N MET A 107 -2.80 34.14 19.87
CA MET A 107 -2.56 34.76 21.19
C MET A 107 -2.19 36.24 21.08
N PHE A 108 -1.43 36.63 20.06
CA PHE A 108 -1.08 38.02 19.78
C PHE A 108 -2.12 38.78 18.94
N LYS A 109 -3.34 38.24 18.78
CA LYS A 109 -4.45 38.84 18.02
C LYS A 109 -4.11 39.12 16.54
N LYS A 110 -3.11 38.42 15.98
CA LYS A 110 -2.71 38.53 14.56
C LYS A 110 -3.46 37.49 13.71
N TYR A 111 -4.77 37.65 13.61
CA TYR A 111 -5.66 36.65 13.01
C TYR A 111 -5.38 36.38 11.52
N GLY A 112 -5.02 37.42 10.74
CA GLY A 112 -4.67 37.24 9.32
C GLY A 112 -3.49 36.30 9.12
N LEU A 113 -2.39 36.53 9.85
CA LEU A 113 -1.21 35.65 9.81
C LEU A 113 -1.51 34.25 10.35
N ALA A 114 -2.31 34.15 11.41
CA ALA A 114 -2.74 32.87 11.96
C ALA A 114 -3.50 32.04 10.92
N ALA A 115 -4.43 32.66 10.18
CA ALA A 115 -5.20 31.99 9.14
C ALA A 115 -4.31 31.51 7.99
N THR A 116 -3.35 32.31 7.54
CA THR A 116 -2.44 31.92 6.46
C THR A 116 -1.53 30.76 6.87
N ILE A 117 -0.86 30.85 8.02
CA ILE A 117 0.07 29.82 8.51
C ILE A 117 -0.70 28.54 8.90
N GLY A 118 -1.87 28.70 9.52
CA GLY A 118 -2.73 27.59 9.93
C GLY A 118 -3.23 26.80 8.73
N THR A 119 -3.81 27.49 7.74
CA THR A 119 -4.28 26.84 6.51
C THR A 119 -3.15 26.14 5.78
N LYS A 120 -1.98 26.77 5.67
CA LYS A 120 -0.79 26.14 5.06
C LYS A 120 -0.39 24.85 5.79
N SER A 121 -0.36 24.87 7.12
CA SER A 121 0.01 23.69 7.93
C SER A 121 -1.00 22.55 7.78
N VAL A 122 -2.29 22.88 7.73
CA VAL A 122 -3.36 21.89 7.46
C VAL A 122 -3.21 21.28 6.07
N ILE A 123 -2.97 22.09 5.04
CA ILE A 123 -2.77 21.59 3.67
C ILE A 123 -1.55 20.66 3.59
N VAL A 124 -0.43 21.04 4.23
CA VAL A 124 0.76 20.18 4.29
C VAL A 124 0.42 18.83 4.94
N SER A 125 -0.24 18.82 6.09
CA SER A 125 -0.66 17.60 6.79
C SER A 125 -1.59 16.71 5.96
N ILE A 126 -2.55 17.31 5.25
CA ILE A 126 -3.45 16.58 4.33
C ILE A 126 -2.64 15.96 3.19
N GLY A 127 -1.72 16.70 2.57
CA GLY A 127 -0.86 16.18 1.51
C GLY A 127 -0.01 14.99 1.98
N ILE A 128 0.55 15.07 3.19
CA ILE A 128 1.29 13.97 3.83
C ILE A 128 0.38 12.74 4.00
N ALA A 129 -0.81 12.91 4.58
CA ALA A 129 -1.76 11.83 4.80
C ALA A 129 -2.18 11.14 3.49
N LEU A 130 -2.48 11.94 2.45
CA LEU A 130 -2.83 11.43 1.12
C LEU A 130 -1.67 10.67 0.47
N GLY A 131 -0.44 11.18 0.59
CA GLY A 131 0.75 10.52 0.04
C GLY A 131 0.97 9.13 0.64
N ILE A 132 0.84 9.00 1.97
CA ILE A 132 0.89 7.70 2.63
C ILE A 132 -0.24 6.79 2.17
N LEU A 133 -1.47 7.31 2.14
CA LEU A 133 -2.68 6.53 1.83
C LEU A 133 -2.62 5.94 0.42
N VAL A 134 -2.24 6.75 -0.58
CA VAL A 134 -2.13 6.30 -1.97
C VAL A 134 -1.12 5.16 -2.09
N VAL A 135 0.04 5.32 -1.47
CA VAL A 135 1.09 4.30 -1.52
C VAL A 135 0.72 3.04 -0.75
N ALA A 136 0.13 3.17 0.43
CA ALA A 136 -0.33 2.04 1.22
C ALA A 136 -1.42 1.24 0.47
N SER A 137 -2.33 1.95 -0.22
CA SER A 137 -3.34 1.32 -1.08
C SER A 137 -2.69 0.55 -2.23
N LEU A 138 -1.74 1.17 -2.92
CA LEU A 138 -1.01 0.55 -4.03
C LEU A 138 -0.21 -0.68 -3.58
N SER A 139 0.46 -0.61 -2.42
CA SER A 139 1.20 -1.72 -1.84
C SER A 139 0.28 -2.91 -1.52
N ARG A 140 -0.92 -2.63 -0.97
CA ARG A 140 -1.92 -3.66 -0.66
C ARG A 140 -2.42 -4.39 -1.91
N VAL A 141 -2.75 -3.65 -2.97
CA VAL A 141 -3.17 -4.24 -4.26
C VAL A 141 -2.07 -5.13 -4.84
N PHE A 142 -0.83 -4.66 -4.82
CA PHE A 142 0.31 -5.43 -5.32
C PHE A 142 0.52 -6.72 -4.52
N ASN A 143 0.36 -6.67 -3.19
CA ASN A 143 0.48 -7.84 -2.34
C ASN A 143 -0.62 -8.89 -2.62
N LEU A 144 -1.87 -8.45 -2.81
CA LEU A 144 -2.98 -9.34 -3.16
C LEU A 144 -2.79 -10.01 -4.53
N TYR A 145 -2.23 -9.29 -5.51
CA TYR A 145 -1.93 -9.86 -6.82
C TYR A 145 -0.85 -10.96 -6.72
N GLN A 146 0.20 -10.74 -5.93
CA GLN A 146 1.25 -11.73 -5.70
C GLN A 146 0.72 -12.96 -4.96
N LEU A 147 -0.16 -12.76 -3.97
CA LEU A 147 -0.84 -13.86 -3.27
C LEU A 147 -1.73 -14.66 -4.22
N LYS A 148 -2.55 -14.00 -5.06
CA LYS A 148 -3.39 -14.67 -6.06
C LYS A 148 -2.57 -15.48 -7.08
N LYS A 149 -1.41 -14.96 -7.50
CA LYS A 149 -0.47 -15.67 -8.38
C LYS A 149 0.22 -16.86 -7.69
N ALA A 150 0.51 -16.74 -6.40
CA ALA A 150 1.09 -17.81 -5.60
C ALA A 150 0.08 -18.93 -5.29
N PHE A 151 -1.18 -18.56 -5.01
CA PHE A 151 -2.31 -19.48 -4.81
C PHE A 151 -2.61 -20.19 -6.16
N SER A 152 -2.88 -19.44 -7.24
CA SER A 152 -3.18 -19.99 -8.57
C SER A 152 -2.13 -20.95 -9.16
N ARG A 153 -0.91 -21.03 -8.60
CA ARG A 153 0.14 -21.98 -9.02
C ARG A 153 0.27 -23.20 -8.09
N ASN A 154 -0.45 -23.29 -6.97
CA ASN A 154 -0.19 -24.28 -5.92
C ASN A 154 -1.41 -24.87 -5.16
N ASP A 155 -2.65 -24.57 -5.57
CA ASP A 155 -3.80 -24.77 -4.67
C ASP A 155 -4.36 -26.17 -4.54
N THR A 156 -4.21 -27.07 -5.51
CA THR A 156 -4.79 -28.41 -5.37
C THR A 156 -3.83 -29.41 -4.73
N ALA A 157 -2.57 -29.46 -5.17
CA ALA A 157 -1.62 -30.46 -4.68
C ALA A 157 -1.20 -30.24 -3.21
N ARG A 158 -1.01 -28.99 -2.80
CA ARG A 158 -0.46 -28.69 -1.47
C ARG A 158 -1.50 -28.66 -0.36
N TYR A 159 -2.77 -28.42 -0.70
CA TYR A 159 -3.89 -28.50 0.23
C TYR A 159 -4.16 -29.95 0.64
N VAL A 160 -4.11 -30.88 -0.32
CA VAL A 160 -4.19 -32.33 -0.09
C VAL A 160 -3.05 -32.81 0.81
N ASP A 161 -1.83 -32.33 0.56
CA ASP A 161 -0.65 -32.71 1.33
C ASP A 161 -0.70 -32.17 2.77
N TRP A 162 -1.19 -30.94 2.98
CA TRP A 162 -1.32 -30.32 4.30
C TRP A 162 -2.39 -30.98 5.18
N VAL A 163 -3.53 -31.37 4.58
CA VAL A 163 -4.57 -32.15 5.27
C VAL A 163 -4.05 -33.54 5.64
N ASN A 164 -3.32 -34.20 4.74
CA ASN A 164 -2.67 -35.50 5.01
C ASN A 164 -1.51 -35.40 6.03
N LEU A 165 -0.82 -34.27 6.12
CA LEU A 165 0.19 -34.00 7.16
C LEU A 165 -0.44 -33.78 8.54
N GLY A 166 -1.64 -33.18 8.60
CA GLY A 166 -2.43 -33.07 9.82
C GLY A 166 -2.92 -34.43 10.34
N LYS A 167 -3.26 -35.34 9.43
CA LYS A 167 -3.73 -36.72 9.70
C LYS A 167 -2.71 -37.58 10.44
N ASN A 168 -1.42 -37.47 10.09
CA ASN A 168 -0.35 -38.23 10.76
C ASN A 168 -0.07 -37.78 12.21
N ARG A 169 -0.64 -36.65 12.65
CA ARG A 169 -0.47 -36.14 14.02
C ARG A 169 -1.65 -36.46 14.95
N THR A 170 -2.85 -36.68 14.42
CA THR A 170 -4.07 -36.88 15.21
C THR A 170 -4.59 -38.32 15.23
N GLY A 171 -4.01 -39.25 14.45
CA GLY A 171 -4.36 -40.68 14.51
C GLY A 171 -5.80 -41.00 14.11
N ASN A 172 -6.53 -40.07 13.50
CA ASN A 172 -7.92 -40.27 13.11
C ASN A 172 -8.03 -40.92 11.71
N GLN A 173 -8.89 -41.94 11.62
CA GLN A 173 -9.09 -42.80 10.44
C GLN A 173 -10.20 -42.31 9.50
N PHE A 174 -10.68 -41.06 9.63
CA PHE A 174 -11.65 -40.54 8.66
C PHE A 174 -10.91 -40.11 7.40
N VAL A 175 -10.66 -41.07 6.51
CA VAL A 175 -10.46 -40.79 5.10
C VAL A 175 -11.80 -40.25 4.62
N LEU A 176 -11.86 -38.98 4.25
CA LEU A 176 -12.96 -38.50 3.42
C LEU A 176 -12.82 -39.20 2.07
N ASP A 177 -13.44 -40.37 1.95
CA ASP A 177 -13.55 -41.06 0.69
C ASP A 177 -14.36 -40.17 -0.25
N ARG A 178 -13.92 -40.06 -1.50
CA ARG A 178 -14.62 -39.21 -2.49
C ARG A 178 -16.09 -39.61 -2.60
N ASP A 179 -16.35 -40.91 -2.43
CA ASP A 179 -17.67 -41.49 -2.56
C ASP A 179 -18.57 -41.16 -1.35
N GLU A 180 -18.05 -41.20 -0.12
CA GLU A 180 -18.79 -40.85 1.10
C GLU A 180 -19.10 -39.34 1.17
N LEU A 181 -18.17 -38.49 0.68
CA LEU A 181 -18.42 -37.05 0.53
C LEU A 181 -19.49 -36.75 -0.53
N ASN A 182 -19.47 -37.48 -1.66
CA ASN A 182 -20.48 -37.34 -2.71
C ASN A 182 -21.86 -37.83 -2.24
N GLU A 183 -21.91 -38.88 -1.42
CA GLU A 183 -23.14 -39.39 -0.82
C GLU A 183 -23.73 -38.42 0.22
N HIS A 184 -22.88 -37.78 1.05
CA HIS A 184 -23.28 -36.69 1.94
C HIS A 184 -23.74 -35.42 1.21
N LEU A 185 -23.13 -35.08 0.07
CA LEU A 185 -23.57 -33.93 -0.74
C LEU A 185 -24.90 -34.21 -1.45
N ASN A 186 -25.12 -35.45 -1.91
CA ASN A 186 -26.38 -35.88 -2.49
C ASN A 186 -27.50 -35.99 -1.43
N SER A 187 -27.19 -36.41 -0.20
CA SER A 187 -28.19 -36.46 0.89
C SER A 187 -28.60 -35.08 1.42
N LEU A 188 -27.79 -34.05 1.18
CA LEU A 188 -28.13 -32.66 1.47
C LEU A 188 -29.05 -32.01 0.41
N ASN A 189 -29.46 -32.76 -0.63
CA ASN A 189 -30.32 -32.31 -1.74
C ASN A 189 -29.91 -30.94 -2.32
N ILE A 190 -28.60 -30.67 -2.36
CA ILE A 190 -28.07 -29.51 -3.04
C ILE A 190 -27.94 -29.94 -4.50
N ASP A 191 -28.87 -29.47 -5.33
CA ASP A 191 -28.91 -29.74 -6.77
C ASP A 191 -27.62 -29.22 -7.43
N THR A 192 -26.60 -30.08 -7.45
CA THR A 192 -25.30 -29.81 -8.06
C THR A 192 -25.46 -29.58 -9.57
N GLU A 193 -26.53 -30.11 -10.17
CA GLU A 193 -26.97 -29.83 -11.54
C GLU A 193 -27.37 -28.37 -11.75
N SER A 194 -27.99 -27.71 -10.76
CA SER A 194 -28.41 -26.30 -10.88
C SER A 194 -27.19 -25.37 -10.95
N TYR A 195 -26.16 -25.65 -10.14
CA TYR A 195 -24.92 -24.87 -10.16
C TYR A 195 -24.14 -25.11 -11.46
N LYS A 196 -23.99 -26.37 -11.87
CA LYS A 196 -23.28 -26.75 -13.11
C LYS A 196 -23.98 -26.21 -14.36
N LYS A 197 -25.31 -26.22 -14.41
CA LYS A 197 -26.09 -25.65 -15.52
C LYS A 197 -25.99 -24.13 -15.56
N SER A 198 -25.99 -23.46 -14.40
CA SER A 198 -25.81 -22.01 -14.32
C SER A 198 -24.41 -21.53 -14.75
N ASP A 199 -23.38 -22.31 -14.47
CA ASP A 199 -22.00 -21.99 -14.88
C ASP A 199 -21.73 -22.37 -16.34
N LEU A 200 -22.35 -23.44 -16.86
CA LEU A 200 -22.30 -23.80 -18.28
C LEU A 200 -23.05 -22.77 -19.14
N ASP A 201 -24.24 -22.31 -18.73
CA ASP A 201 -24.98 -21.24 -19.42
C ASP A 201 -24.20 -19.91 -19.42
N LYS A 202 -23.48 -19.60 -18.33
CA LYS A 202 -22.60 -18.41 -18.27
C LYS A 202 -21.40 -18.53 -19.21
N MET A 203 -20.81 -19.72 -19.34
CA MET A 203 -19.68 -19.97 -20.25
C MET A 203 -20.10 -19.92 -21.73
N GLU A 204 -21.27 -20.48 -22.07
CA GLU A 204 -21.80 -20.46 -23.45
C GLU A 204 -22.17 -19.03 -23.90
N LYS A 205 -22.70 -18.22 -22.98
CA LYS A 205 -23.05 -16.81 -23.24
C LYS A 205 -21.82 -15.92 -23.44
N ASN A 206 -20.74 -16.16 -22.68
CA ASN A 206 -19.46 -15.46 -22.87
C ASN A 206 -18.79 -15.86 -24.19
N SER A 207 -18.75 -17.16 -24.50
CA SER A 207 -18.17 -17.65 -25.76
C SER A 207 -18.93 -17.15 -26.99
N SER A 208 -20.25 -16.99 -26.91
CA SER A 208 -21.06 -16.44 -28.00
C SER A 208 -20.90 -14.92 -28.17
N GLN A 209 -20.68 -14.18 -27.08
CA GLN A 209 -20.40 -12.73 -27.14
C GLN A 209 -19.03 -12.44 -27.75
N ASP A 210 -18.01 -13.23 -27.41
CA ASP A 210 -16.66 -13.08 -27.97
C ASP A 210 -16.62 -13.35 -29.49
N VAL A 211 -17.42 -14.33 -29.97
CA VAL A 211 -17.54 -14.65 -31.41
C VAL A 211 -18.31 -13.56 -32.19
N ILE A 212 -19.32 -12.92 -31.58
CA ILE A 212 -20.08 -11.83 -32.23
C ILE A 212 -19.25 -10.54 -32.30
N LEU A 213 -18.42 -10.26 -31.29
CA LEU A 213 -17.53 -9.10 -31.28
C LEU A 213 -16.39 -9.21 -32.31
N ASP A 214 -15.82 -10.42 -32.51
CA ASP A 214 -14.78 -10.65 -33.53
C ASP A 214 -15.33 -10.51 -34.96
N LYS A 215 -16.59 -10.92 -35.20
CA LYS A 215 -17.24 -10.78 -36.51
C LYS A 215 -17.57 -9.32 -36.85
N LYS A 216 -18.04 -8.54 -35.87
CA LYS A 216 -18.34 -7.11 -36.04
C LYS A 216 -17.08 -6.25 -36.21
N SER A 217 -15.95 -6.68 -35.65
CA SER A 217 -14.64 -6.04 -35.86
C SER A 217 -14.04 -6.30 -37.24
N LYS A 218 -14.42 -7.40 -37.90
CA LYS A 218 -13.95 -7.72 -39.26
C LYS A 218 -14.74 -6.99 -40.34
N ASP A 219 -16.07 -6.86 -40.19
CA ASP A 219 -16.89 -6.15 -41.18
C ASP A 219 -16.62 -4.63 -41.19
N ASN A 220 -16.37 -4.01 -40.04
CA ASN A 220 -16.07 -2.57 -39.96
C ASN A 220 -14.70 -2.16 -40.56
N ASN A 221 -13.82 -3.11 -40.91
CA ASN A 221 -12.54 -2.84 -41.56
C ASN A 221 -12.56 -3.05 -43.08
N LEU A 222 -13.70 -3.43 -43.66
CA LEU A 222 -13.86 -3.65 -45.10
C LEU A 222 -14.55 -2.49 -45.84
N ASP A 223 -15.14 -1.52 -45.12
CA ASP A 223 -15.90 -0.39 -45.69
C ASP A 223 -15.18 0.97 -45.63
N LEU A 224 -13.86 1.00 -45.37
CA LEU A 224 -13.04 2.23 -45.32
C LEU A 224 -11.83 2.21 -46.30
N GLY A 225 -11.89 1.37 -47.33
CA GLY A 225 -10.94 1.37 -48.45
C GLY A 225 -11.43 2.17 -49.64
#